data_AF-A0A0Q9KHI6-F1
#
_entry.id   AF-A0A0Q9KHI6-F1
#
_cell.length_a   1.000
_cell.length_b   1.000
_cell.length_c   1.000
_cell.angle_alpha   90.00
_cell.angle_beta   90.00
_cell.angle_gamma   90.00
#
_symmetry.space_group_name_H-M   'P 1'
#
loop_
_entity.id
_entity.type
_entity.pdbx_description
1 polymer ?
#
loop_
_entity_poly.entity_id
_entity_poly.type
_entity_poly.pdbx_seq_one_letter_code
_entity_poly.pdbx_strand_id
1 'polypeptide(L)'
;MERDAHGIPHCWGETLEDLAFAQGWSAAVDRAWQIEVERRRSEATASVLIGPSDWDDFASRAALPVTARAAVADLDEETQAWLLAFVDGVNAGLPEGASRAPEFASVGVDPQEWQPWSPAGVFLVQHVLMGNFGHELWRRQLRQQLGDDALDLLSHEGVPLGGSNAWALTGSRTISGAPVIAADPHRVLEAPGIYQQVRLSTPQIDVSGLAFAGVPGVPHFGHAGSVAWAVTHAMADYQRIAPDADRAVPHPISPSTIDGDIGLAAMRRLLLARSIDDVDATLDGWVEPVNSLVIAGADGRVRERVAGRLVTKGGTVAAPPARRDLADGEVVVHANDRRASVADLGREFAAPHRARRIEELLAERDVWDTDGLAAIQMDTALGSWPTFRLLLGGVAATGAAEEARTRLLAWDGRMDAGSSDAGLFATWRSELVRLVAEHPRLAPLHEPTGLSPMFAPWVDPVARVGAGIERVVHVGREWGLPLDELTVQALERTADAVATPPRTDATWGERHHAPFVRVVPDLAPPSGPIGGDGDCVLATAAAPGLSDLCWRGPTARLVWSLDGPSAWVVPLGADGPHHAPHAHDQHESWRTGELIPIERTT
;
A
#
# COMPACT_ATOMS: atom_id res chain seq x y z
N MET A 1 -2.86 -0.14 30.39
CA MET A 1 -3.23 -0.51 29.01
C MET A 1 -4.47 -1.37 29.10
N GLU A 2 -5.41 -1.16 28.19
CA GLU A 2 -6.64 -1.95 28.04
C GLU A 2 -6.84 -2.23 26.56
N ARG A 3 -7.68 -3.21 26.24
CA ARG A 3 -8.07 -3.54 24.88
C ARG A 3 -9.57 -3.37 24.72
N ASP A 4 -9.99 -2.83 23.59
CA ASP A 4 -11.41 -2.73 23.27
C ASP A 4 -12.00 -4.09 22.83
N ALA A 5 -13.25 -4.07 22.37
CA ALA A 5 -13.97 -5.27 21.92
C ALA A 5 -13.33 -5.97 20.71
N HIS A 6 -12.43 -5.29 19.98
CA HIS A 6 -11.70 -5.80 18.81
C HIS A 6 -10.22 -6.05 19.10
N GLY A 7 -9.83 -6.07 20.38
CA GLY A 7 -8.45 -6.31 20.80
C GLY A 7 -7.52 -5.12 20.57
N ILE A 8 -8.04 -3.96 20.16
CA ILE A 8 -7.22 -2.78 19.83
C ILE A 8 -6.65 -2.21 21.13
N PRO A 9 -5.32 -2.04 21.23
CA PRO A 9 -4.69 -1.53 22.45
C PRO A 9 -4.93 -0.04 22.63
N HIS A 10 -5.39 0.30 23.84
CA HIS A 10 -5.40 1.65 24.39
C HIS A 10 -4.25 1.74 25.40
N CYS A 11 -3.18 2.41 25.00
CA CYS A 11 -1.97 2.61 25.79
C CYS A 11 -2.03 3.95 26.51
N TRP A 12 -1.72 3.95 27.81
CA TRP A 12 -1.64 5.15 28.64
C TRP A 12 -0.28 5.25 29.31
N GLY A 13 0.23 6.48 29.43
CA GLY A 13 1.44 6.82 30.19
C GLY A 13 1.32 8.19 30.83
N GLU A 14 2.10 8.47 31.88
CA GLU A 14 2.21 9.83 32.43
C GLU A 14 3.15 10.69 31.57
N THR A 15 4.18 10.04 31.02
CA THR A 15 5.18 10.62 30.12
C THR A 15 5.09 9.99 28.72
N LEU A 16 5.83 10.58 27.77
CA LEU A 16 5.91 10.04 26.42
C LEU A 16 6.70 8.72 26.39
N GLU A 17 7.66 8.55 27.29
CA GLU A 17 8.45 7.34 27.50
C GLU A 17 7.59 6.21 28.07
N ASP A 18 6.75 6.48 29.09
CA ASP A 18 5.80 5.47 29.60
C ASP A 18 4.85 5.00 28.50
N LEU A 19 4.38 5.94 27.69
CA LEU A 19 3.49 5.67 26.58
C LEU A 19 4.18 4.84 25.49
N ALA A 20 5.44 5.17 25.16
CA ALA A 20 6.25 4.42 24.20
C ALA A 20 6.53 2.99 24.69
N PHE A 21 6.86 2.83 25.97
CA PHE A 21 7.00 1.52 26.61
C PHE A 21 5.72 0.70 26.48
N ALA A 22 4.57 1.29 26.83
CA ALA A 22 3.28 0.60 26.71
C ALA A 22 2.96 0.18 25.27
N GLN A 23 3.25 1.05 24.29
CA GLN A 23 3.08 0.73 22.87
C GLN A 23 4.01 -0.42 22.44
N GLY A 24 5.28 -0.38 22.82
CA GLY A 24 6.26 -1.42 22.51
C GLY A 24 5.86 -2.77 23.10
N TRP A 25 5.43 -2.76 24.37
CA TRP A 25 4.91 -3.95 25.03
C TRP A 25 3.71 -4.54 24.30
N SER A 26 2.73 -3.70 23.92
CA SER A 26 1.57 -4.18 23.16
C SER A 26 1.95 -4.73 21.79
N ALA A 27 2.86 -4.07 21.07
CA ALA A 27 3.33 -4.55 19.78
C ALA A 27 3.98 -5.93 19.91
N ALA A 28 4.80 -6.16 20.95
CA ALA A 28 5.39 -7.46 21.19
C ALA A 28 4.35 -8.52 21.55
N VAL A 29 3.42 -8.21 22.46
CA VAL A 29 2.40 -9.16 22.90
C VAL A 29 1.47 -9.58 21.77
N ASP A 30 1.07 -8.64 20.90
CA ASP A 30 0.13 -8.91 19.82
C ASP A 30 0.81 -9.43 18.56
N ARG A 31 2.03 -8.99 18.26
CA ARG A 31 2.70 -9.15 16.96
C ARG A 31 4.11 -9.76 17.05
N ALA A 32 4.47 -10.45 18.13
CA ALA A 32 5.81 -11.03 18.36
C ALA A 32 6.44 -11.70 17.12
N TRP A 33 5.71 -12.58 16.45
CA TRP A 33 6.23 -13.26 15.26
C TRP A 33 6.48 -12.31 14.09
N GLN A 34 5.53 -11.41 13.80
CA GLN A 34 5.66 -10.43 12.73
C GLN A 34 6.88 -9.53 12.97
N ILE A 35 7.04 -9.02 14.19
CA ILE A 35 8.14 -8.10 14.50
C ILE A 35 9.51 -8.83 14.52
N GLU A 36 9.56 -10.13 14.86
CA GLU A 36 10.77 -10.95 14.73
C GLU A 36 11.17 -11.18 13.27
N VAL A 37 10.19 -11.47 12.40
CA VAL A 37 10.42 -11.59 10.94
C VAL A 37 11.02 -10.30 10.40
N GLU A 38 10.41 -9.15 10.71
CA GLU A 38 10.85 -7.85 10.21
C GLU A 38 12.23 -7.45 10.75
N ARG A 39 12.50 -7.75 12.03
CA ARG A 39 13.84 -7.58 12.62
C ARG A 39 14.89 -8.39 11.85
N ARG A 40 14.62 -9.66 11.57
CA ARG A 40 15.55 -10.52 10.80
C ARG A 40 15.71 -10.10 9.35
N ARG A 41 14.64 -9.63 8.70
CA ARG A 41 14.71 -9.01 7.37
C ARG A 41 15.62 -7.79 7.39
N SER A 42 15.54 -6.96 8.42
CA SER A 42 16.40 -5.78 8.58
C SER A 42 17.86 -6.14 8.85
N GLU A 43 18.09 -7.12 9.72
CA GLU A 43 19.43 -7.53 10.16
C GLU A 43 20.16 -8.46 9.19
N ALA A 44 19.56 -8.77 8.03
CA ALA A 44 20.08 -9.73 7.06
C ALA A 44 20.29 -11.14 7.65
N THR A 45 19.32 -11.61 8.42
CA THR A 45 19.32 -12.94 9.05
C THR A 45 18.00 -13.69 8.87
N ALA A 46 17.23 -13.33 7.84
CA ALA A 46 15.97 -13.99 7.49
C ALA A 46 16.17 -15.47 7.16
N SER A 47 17.37 -15.86 6.70
CA SER A 47 17.69 -17.26 6.39
C SER A 47 17.59 -18.20 7.59
N VAL A 48 17.65 -17.68 8.82
CA VAL A 48 17.40 -18.47 10.03
C VAL A 48 15.95 -18.95 10.09
N LEU A 49 15.01 -18.19 9.51
CA LEU A 49 13.59 -18.54 9.53
C LEU A 49 13.19 -19.44 8.36
N ILE A 50 13.70 -19.14 7.16
CA ILE A 50 13.18 -19.70 5.90
C ILE A 50 14.23 -20.52 5.12
N GLY A 51 15.40 -20.78 5.72
CA GLY A 51 16.53 -21.41 5.03
C GLY A 51 17.27 -20.44 4.12
N PRO A 52 18.19 -20.92 3.25
CA PRO A 52 18.97 -20.06 2.36
C PRO A 52 18.09 -19.03 1.63
N SER A 53 18.39 -17.75 1.82
CA SER A 53 17.57 -16.65 1.33
C SER A 53 18.45 -15.60 0.69
N ASP A 54 18.15 -15.26 -0.57
CA ASP A 54 18.84 -14.18 -1.26
C ASP A 54 18.55 -12.82 -0.59
N TRP A 55 17.49 -12.71 0.22
CA TRP A 55 17.14 -11.50 0.96
C TRP A 55 18.27 -11.04 1.89
N ASP A 56 19.00 -11.94 2.53
CA ASP A 56 20.06 -11.57 3.46
C ASP A 56 21.23 -10.88 2.72
N ASP A 57 21.57 -11.36 1.52
CA ASP A 57 22.56 -10.70 0.66
C ASP A 57 22.05 -9.32 0.20
N PHE A 58 20.77 -9.24 -0.19
CA PHE A 58 20.15 -7.97 -0.57
C PHE A 58 20.14 -6.96 0.58
N ALA A 59 19.66 -7.33 1.78
CA ALA A 59 19.58 -6.45 2.94
C ALA A 59 20.96 -5.95 3.37
N SER A 60 21.98 -6.82 3.28
CA SER A 60 23.37 -6.46 3.52
C SER A 60 23.89 -5.43 2.51
N ARG A 61 23.64 -5.65 1.21
CA ARG A 61 24.07 -4.75 0.13
C ARG A 61 23.31 -3.42 0.13
N ALA A 62 22.02 -3.44 0.43
CA ALA A 62 21.19 -2.25 0.64
C ALA A 62 21.52 -1.52 1.94
N ALA A 63 22.52 -1.99 2.70
CA ALA A 63 23.01 -1.41 3.93
C ALA A 63 21.97 -1.28 5.05
N LEU A 64 20.89 -2.07 5.05
CA LEU A 64 19.80 -1.95 6.03
C LEU A 64 20.29 -2.00 7.48
N PRO A 65 21.15 -2.96 7.90
CA PRO A 65 21.61 -3.01 9.28
C PRO A 65 22.48 -1.80 9.66
N VAL A 66 23.26 -1.27 8.71
CA VAL A 66 24.17 -0.14 8.94
C VAL A 66 23.38 1.16 9.04
N THR A 67 22.43 1.37 8.13
CA THR A 67 21.54 2.54 8.13
C THR A 67 20.66 2.57 9.37
N ALA A 68 20.12 1.42 9.83
CA ALA A 68 19.34 1.37 11.06
C ALA A 68 20.15 1.86 12.27
N ARG A 69 21.41 1.44 12.40
CA ARG A 69 22.31 1.91 13.48
C ARG A 69 22.63 3.39 13.37
N ALA A 70 22.93 3.88 12.16
CA ALA A 70 23.22 5.29 11.93
C ALA A 70 22.01 6.17 12.30
N ALA A 71 20.80 5.74 11.93
CA ALA A 71 19.55 6.44 12.20
C ALA A 71 19.24 6.70 13.68
N VAL A 72 19.89 5.96 14.58
CA VAL A 72 19.72 6.12 16.03
C VAL A 72 20.91 6.80 16.69
N ALA A 73 22.08 6.83 16.05
CA ALA A 73 23.32 7.33 16.64
C ALA A 73 23.29 8.84 16.91
N ASP A 74 22.63 9.62 16.05
CA ASP A 74 22.64 11.08 16.08
C ASP A 74 21.27 11.69 16.48
N LEU A 75 20.39 10.90 17.12
CA LEU A 75 19.12 11.41 17.63
C LEU A 75 19.32 12.39 18.78
N ASP A 76 18.43 13.37 18.90
CA ASP A 76 18.35 14.21 20.10
C ASP A 76 17.98 13.38 21.34
N GLU A 77 18.42 13.83 22.52
CA GLU A 77 18.28 13.09 23.78
C GLU A 77 16.83 12.65 24.06
N GLU A 78 15.86 13.50 23.78
CA GLU A 78 14.44 13.20 24.01
C GLU A 78 13.91 12.14 23.02
N THR A 79 14.32 12.21 21.75
CA THR A 79 13.92 11.23 20.74
C THR A 79 14.59 9.87 20.99
N GLN A 80 15.84 9.88 21.43
CA GLN A 80 16.54 8.65 21.82
C GLN A 80 15.88 8.00 23.05
N ALA A 81 15.56 8.77 24.10
CA ALA A 81 14.88 8.26 25.28
C ALA A 81 13.52 7.64 24.95
N TRP A 82 12.72 8.32 24.12
CA TRP A 82 11.44 7.83 23.61
C TRP A 82 11.57 6.49 22.86
N LEU A 83 12.54 6.39 21.95
CA LEU A 83 12.78 5.17 21.17
C LEU A 83 13.25 4.02 22.07
N LEU A 84 14.16 4.28 23.00
CA LEU A 84 14.67 3.26 23.93
C LEU A 84 13.56 2.74 24.83
N ALA A 85 12.68 3.60 25.34
CA ALA A 85 11.54 3.17 26.14
C ALA A 85 10.60 2.23 25.35
N PHE A 86 10.37 2.48 24.05
CA PHE A 86 9.65 1.56 23.19
C PHE A 86 10.35 0.19 23.07
N VAL A 87 11.66 0.18 22.87
CA VAL A 87 12.47 -1.05 22.78
C VAL A 87 12.41 -1.83 24.09
N ASP A 88 12.53 -1.15 25.24
CA ASP A 88 12.38 -1.77 26.56
C ASP A 88 10.99 -2.40 26.72
N GLY A 89 9.95 -1.73 26.24
CA GLY A 89 8.58 -2.25 26.19
C GLY A 89 8.49 -3.52 25.36
N VAL A 90 9.05 -3.51 24.14
CA VAL A 90 9.09 -4.69 23.26
C VAL A 90 9.77 -5.86 23.97
N ASN A 91 10.97 -5.63 24.54
CA ASN A 91 11.74 -6.65 25.23
C ASN A 91 10.99 -7.23 26.44
N ALA A 92 10.26 -6.39 27.19
CA ALA A 92 9.44 -6.83 28.31
C ALA A 92 8.22 -7.66 27.88
N GLY A 93 7.60 -7.34 26.74
CA GLY A 93 6.42 -8.05 26.22
C GLY A 93 6.74 -9.31 25.41
N LEU A 94 7.96 -9.41 24.88
CA LEU A 94 8.36 -10.46 23.95
C LEU A 94 8.21 -11.89 24.49
N PRO A 95 8.53 -12.21 25.76
CA PRO A 95 8.31 -13.56 26.30
C PRO A 95 6.84 -13.99 26.26
N GLU A 96 5.92 -13.07 26.59
CA GLU A 96 4.48 -13.34 26.54
C GLU A 96 4.00 -13.48 25.09
N GLY A 97 4.34 -12.53 24.22
CA GLY A 97 3.96 -12.58 22.81
C GLY A 97 4.48 -13.83 22.09
N ALA A 98 5.73 -14.22 22.34
CA ALA A 98 6.31 -15.43 21.75
C ALA A 98 5.61 -16.71 22.23
N SER A 99 5.15 -16.76 23.50
CA SER A 99 4.39 -17.90 24.02
C SER A 99 3.03 -18.08 23.33
N ARG A 100 2.47 -17.00 22.76
CA ARG A 100 1.21 -16.99 21.99
C ARG A 100 1.41 -17.30 20.50
N ALA A 101 2.64 -17.28 20.00
CA ALA A 101 2.96 -17.38 18.58
C ALA A 101 3.56 -18.76 18.24
N PRO A 102 2.76 -19.72 17.73
CA PRO A 102 3.24 -21.08 17.42
C PRO A 102 4.34 -21.11 16.35
N GLU A 103 4.48 -20.04 15.57
CA GLU A 103 5.48 -19.91 14.51
C GLU A 103 6.91 -20.06 15.06
N PHE A 104 7.22 -19.50 16.24
CA PHE A 104 8.53 -19.66 16.89
C PHE A 104 8.88 -21.15 17.11
N ALA A 105 7.95 -21.91 17.68
CA ALA A 105 8.13 -23.34 17.91
C ALA A 105 8.23 -24.15 16.61
N SER A 106 7.45 -23.76 15.58
CA SER A 106 7.44 -24.45 14.28
C SER A 106 8.76 -24.34 13.53
N VAL A 107 9.44 -23.20 13.67
CA VAL A 107 10.74 -22.91 13.02
C VAL A 107 11.92 -23.26 13.94
N GLY A 108 11.68 -23.49 15.24
CA GLY A 108 12.72 -23.83 16.22
C GLY A 108 13.61 -22.64 16.58
N VAL A 109 13.02 -21.44 16.65
CA VAL A 109 13.71 -20.18 16.96
C VAL A 109 13.14 -19.59 18.24
N ASP A 110 14.02 -19.15 19.13
CA ASP A 110 13.64 -18.39 20.31
C ASP A 110 13.58 -16.89 20.00
N PRO A 111 12.67 -16.13 20.66
CA PRO A 111 12.66 -14.68 20.56
C PRO A 111 13.99 -14.08 21.04
N GLN A 112 14.48 -13.05 20.34
CA GLN A 112 15.71 -12.36 20.71
C GLN A 112 15.43 -10.93 21.19
N GLU A 113 16.26 -10.48 22.13
CA GLU A 113 16.22 -9.11 22.63
C GLU A 113 16.48 -8.11 21.50
N TRP A 114 15.60 -7.13 21.39
CA TRP A 114 15.71 -6.03 20.45
C TRP A 114 16.83 -5.09 20.83
N GLN A 115 17.52 -4.63 19.80
CA GLN A 115 18.55 -3.61 19.91
C GLN A 115 17.91 -2.22 19.79
N PRO A 116 18.58 -1.15 20.26
CA PRO A 116 18.10 0.22 20.14
C PRO A 116 17.66 0.64 18.73
N TRP A 117 18.29 0.06 17.69
CA TRP A 117 18.01 0.35 16.29
C TRP A 117 16.99 -0.59 15.62
N SER A 118 16.49 -1.62 16.32
CA SER A 118 15.55 -2.58 15.73
C SER A 118 14.30 -1.91 15.13
N PRO A 119 13.65 -0.91 15.78
CA PRO A 119 12.51 -0.21 15.17
C PRO A 119 12.86 0.53 13.88
N ALA A 120 14.03 1.17 13.83
CA ALA A 120 14.54 1.84 12.63
C ALA A 120 14.74 0.85 11.48
N GLY A 121 15.25 -0.34 11.82
CA GLY A 121 15.42 -1.44 10.90
C GLY A 121 14.12 -1.94 10.29
N VAL A 122 13.10 -2.17 11.13
CA VAL A 122 11.75 -2.56 10.67
C VAL A 122 11.17 -1.52 9.71
N PHE A 123 11.29 -0.24 10.04
CA PHE A 123 10.81 0.85 9.19
C PHE A 123 11.49 0.88 7.81
N LEU A 124 12.81 0.68 7.77
CA LEU A 124 13.58 0.61 6.53
C LEU A 124 13.17 -0.55 5.62
N VAL A 125 12.88 -1.74 6.18
CA VAL A 125 12.40 -2.89 5.40
C VAL A 125 11.12 -2.51 4.65
N GLN A 126 10.17 -1.88 5.36
CA GLN A 126 8.91 -1.44 4.77
C GLN A 126 9.14 -0.42 3.65
N HIS A 127 10.08 0.52 3.83
CA HIS A 127 10.34 1.56 2.84
C HIS A 127 11.08 1.10 1.59
N VAL A 128 11.95 0.09 1.72
CA VAL A 128 12.54 -0.57 0.57
C VAL A 128 11.48 -1.28 -0.27
N LEU A 129 10.54 -1.97 0.40
CA LEU A 129 9.47 -2.69 -0.29
C LEU A 129 8.40 -1.77 -0.91
N MET A 130 8.19 -0.58 -0.33
CA MET A 130 7.25 0.43 -0.84
C MET A 130 7.81 1.34 -1.93
N GLY A 131 9.12 1.49 -1.99
CA GLY A 131 9.76 2.53 -2.79
C GLY A 131 9.78 2.23 -4.29
N ASN A 132 10.33 3.18 -5.05
CA ASN A 132 10.38 3.14 -6.50
C ASN A 132 11.53 2.27 -7.08
N PHE A 133 12.36 1.64 -6.25
CA PHE A 133 13.47 0.79 -6.69
C PHE A 133 13.04 -0.30 -7.67
N GLY A 134 11.91 -0.95 -7.40
CA GLY A 134 11.35 -1.97 -8.27
C GLY A 134 11.01 -1.48 -9.68
N HIS A 135 10.61 -0.21 -9.81
CA HIS A 135 10.32 0.42 -11.10
C HIS A 135 11.61 0.78 -11.83
N GLU A 136 12.62 1.29 -11.12
CA GLU A 136 13.95 1.51 -11.70
C GLU A 136 14.56 0.23 -12.26
N LEU A 137 14.39 -0.88 -11.55
CA LEU A 137 14.86 -2.19 -11.98
C LEU A 137 14.17 -2.64 -13.28
N TRP A 138 12.84 -2.49 -13.35
CA TRP A 138 12.06 -2.81 -14.54
C TRP A 138 12.45 -1.95 -15.74
N ARG A 139 12.55 -0.62 -15.56
CA ARG A 139 12.96 0.30 -16.64
C ARG A 139 14.35 -0.01 -17.16
N ARG A 140 15.29 -0.38 -16.28
CA ARG A 140 16.63 -0.80 -16.67
C ARG A 140 16.56 -2.04 -17.58
N GLN A 141 15.78 -3.05 -17.20
CA GLN A 141 15.58 -4.26 -18.01
C GLN A 141 14.94 -3.93 -19.35
N LEU A 142 13.88 -3.13 -19.34
CA LEU A 142 13.14 -2.74 -20.55
C LEU A 142 14.03 -2.03 -21.56
N ARG A 143 14.81 -1.03 -21.11
CA ARG A 143 15.78 -0.33 -21.95
C ARG A 143 16.85 -1.26 -22.51
N GLN A 144 17.36 -2.20 -21.70
CA GLN A 144 18.41 -3.12 -22.11
C GLN A 144 17.93 -4.10 -23.19
N GLN A 145 16.70 -4.58 -23.10
CA GLN A 145 16.17 -5.61 -24.00
C GLN A 145 15.49 -5.03 -25.24
N LEU A 146 14.74 -3.94 -25.09
CA LEU A 146 13.87 -3.41 -26.14
C LEU A 146 14.20 -1.96 -26.56
N GLY A 147 15.12 -1.28 -25.87
CA GLY A 147 15.47 0.11 -26.15
C GLY A 147 14.53 1.13 -25.49
N ASP A 148 14.82 2.42 -25.67
CA ASP A 148 14.09 3.52 -25.01
C ASP A 148 12.65 3.67 -25.51
N ASP A 149 12.36 3.35 -26.77
CA ASP A 149 11.01 3.45 -27.35
C ASP A 149 9.99 2.55 -26.63
N ALA A 150 10.46 1.45 -26.01
CA ALA A 150 9.59 0.54 -25.26
C ALA A 150 9.21 1.07 -23.87
N LEU A 151 9.92 2.09 -23.35
CA LEU A 151 9.64 2.65 -22.02
C LEU A 151 8.24 3.25 -21.93
N ASP A 152 7.74 3.85 -23.02
CA ASP A 152 6.39 4.40 -23.05
C ASP A 152 5.32 3.29 -23.15
N LEU A 153 5.59 2.25 -23.94
CA LEU A 153 4.67 1.12 -24.16
C LEU A 153 4.28 0.43 -22.85
N LEU A 154 5.26 0.20 -21.97
CA LEU A 154 5.09 -0.45 -20.68
C LEU A 154 5.32 0.52 -19.52
N SER A 155 5.12 1.82 -19.76
CA SER A 155 5.02 2.79 -18.68
C SER A 155 3.73 2.54 -17.91
N HIS A 156 3.85 2.50 -16.59
CA HIS A 156 2.70 2.35 -15.72
C HIS A 156 2.17 3.75 -15.41
N GLU A 157 1.23 4.22 -16.22
CA GLU A 157 0.12 5.04 -15.70
C GLU A 157 -1.01 4.08 -15.27
N GLY A 158 -0.68 3.05 -14.50
CA GLY A 158 -1.49 1.87 -14.14
C GLY A 158 -0.97 1.24 -12.84
N VAL A 159 -1.67 0.24 -12.29
CA VAL A 159 -1.50 -0.31 -10.92
C VAL A 159 -0.04 -0.42 -10.44
N PRO A 160 0.45 0.50 -9.57
CA PRO A 160 1.80 0.43 -9.01
C PRO A 160 1.93 -0.66 -7.94
N LEU A 161 3.14 -1.03 -7.51
CA LEU A 161 3.31 -2.05 -6.46
C LEU A 161 2.83 -1.59 -5.07
N GLY A 162 2.83 -0.29 -4.80
CA GLY A 162 2.18 0.35 -3.65
C GLY A 162 1.25 1.48 -4.11
N GLY A 163 0.12 1.65 -3.45
CA GLY A 163 -0.87 2.69 -3.77
C GLY A 163 -1.61 3.15 -2.52
N SER A 164 -2.45 4.16 -2.62
CA SER A 164 -3.36 4.63 -1.56
C SER A 164 -4.43 5.52 -2.20
N ASN A 165 -5.62 5.62 -1.61
CA ASN A 165 -6.40 6.85 -1.73
C ASN A 165 -6.33 7.64 -0.42
N ALA A 166 -6.37 8.96 -0.53
CA ALA A 166 -6.74 9.84 0.56
C ALA A 166 -7.47 11.06 -0.01
N TRP A 167 -8.53 11.49 0.65
CA TRP A 167 -9.21 12.73 0.31
C TRP A 167 -9.68 13.45 1.57
N ALA A 168 -9.86 14.76 1.44
CA ALA A 168 -10.29 15.61 2.53
C ALA A 168 -11.31 16.64 2.06
N LEU A 169 -12.29 16.91 2.92
CA LEU A 169 -13.37 17.86 2.71
C LEU A 169 -13.26 18.97 3.75
N THR A 170 -13.43 20.23 3.31
CA THR A 170 -13.63 21.37 4.22
C THR A 170 -15.00 21.30 4.89
N GLY A 171 -15.17 22.01 6.02
CA GLY A 171 -16.37 21.91 6.86
C GLY A 171 -17.69 22.21 6.15
N SER A 172 -17.73 23.13 5.19
CA SER A 172 -18.94 23.42 4.41
C SER A 172 -19.40 22.28 3.50
N ARG A 173 -18.53 21.29 3.25
CA ARG A 173 -18.84 20.06 2.50
C ARG A 173 -19.22 18.88 3.40
N THR A 174 -19.36 19.09 4.71
CA THR A 174 -19.67 18.02 5.67
C THR A 174 -20.92 18.34 6.49
N ILE A 175 -21.65 17.30 6.92
CA ILE A 175 -22.85 17.47 7.75
C ILE A 175 -22.52 18.05 9.14
N SER A 176 -21.36 17.69 9.70
CA SER A 176 -20.92 18.19 11.01
C SER A 176 -20.45 19.65 10.96
N GLY A 177 -20.15 20.20 9.77
CA GLY A 177 -19.51 21.51 9.65
C GLY A 177 -18.01 21.50 9.95
N ALA A 178 -17.44 20.35 10.31
CA ALA A 178 -16.02 20.17 10.59
C ALA A 178 -15.31 19.41 9.46
N PRO A 179 -14.01 19.67 9.21
CA PRO A 179 -13.25 18.91 8.23
C PRO A 179 -13.27 17.39 8.47
N VAL A 180 -13.26 16.63 7.38
CA VAL A 180 -13.21 15.17 7.40
C VAL A 180 -12.18 14.68 6.40
N ILE A 181 -11.39 13.68 6.78
CA ILE A 181 -10.44 12.95 5.92
C ILE A 181 -10.93 11.51 5.79
N ALA A 182 -10.84 10.93 4.59
CA ALA A 182 -10.95 9.50 4.39
C ALA A 182 -9.72 8.98 3.65
N ALA A 183 -9.26 7.78 4.01
CA ALA A 183 -8.06 7.19 3.42
C ALA A 183 -8.08 5.66 3.48
N ASP A 184 -7.40 5.04 2.51
CA ASP A 184 -7.21 3.61 2.43
C ASP A 184 -5.86 3.27 1.76
N PRO A 185 -4.79 2.97 2.54
CA PRO A 185 -3.51 2.56 1.96
C PRO A 185 -3.60 1.20 1.27
N HIS A 186 -3.01 1.05 0.08
CA HIS A 186 -3.03 -0.17 -0.73
C HIS A 186 -1.66 -0.84 -0.79
N ARG A 187 -1.58 -2.09 -0.33
CA ARG A 187 -0.34 -2.89 -0.35
C ARG A 187 -0.65 -4.35 -0.53
N VAL A 188 0.41 -5.16 -0.60
CA VAL A 188 0.32 -6.61 -0.47
C VAL A 188 -0.47 -6.94 0.81
N LEU A 189 -1.46 -7.81 0.69
CA LEU A 189 -2.26 -8.25 1.82
C LEU A 189 -1.51 -9.37 2.54
N GLU A 190 -0.99 -9.06 3.72
CA GLU A 190 -0.23 -9.98 4.59
C GLU A 190 -1.08 -10.42 5.79
N ALA A 191 -0.71 -11.56 6.39
CA ALA A 191 -1.25 -12.01 7.66
C ALA A 191 -0.15 -12.24 8.71
N PRO A 192 -0.17 -11.50 9.84
CA PRO A 192 -1.09 -10.40 10.13
C PRO A 192 -0.87 -9.18 9.23
N GLY A 193 -1.87 -8.30 9.15
CA GLY A 193 -1.78 -7.07 8.37
C GLY A 193 -0.66 -6.16 8.85
N ILE A 194 -0.10 -5.35 7.95
CA ILE A 194 1.03 -4.46 8.22
C ILE A 194 0.76 -3.41 9.31
N TYR A 195 -0.48 -2.90 9.39
CA TYR A 195 -0.87 -1.89 10.36
C TYR A 195 -1.45 -2.51 11.62
N GLN A 196 -1.03 -1.98 12.76
CA GLN A 196 -1.67 -2.20 14.06
C GLN A 196 -2.45 -0.92 14.40
N GLN A 197 -3.76 -1.06 14.63
CA GLN A 197 -4.56 0.00 15.21
C GLN A 197 -4.11 0.22 16.65
N VAL A 198 -3.94 1.47 17.06
CA VAL A 198 -3.55 1.83 18.43
C VAL A 198 -4.21 3.13 18.85
N ARG A 199 -4.49 3.25 20.15
CA ARG A 199 -4.73 4.55 20.80
C ARG A 199 -3.63 4.80 21.81
N LEU A 200 -3.03 5.98 21.74
CA LEU A 200 -1.87 6.37 22.54
C LEU A 200 -2.22 7.63 23.33
N SER A 201 -2.18 7.56 24.66
CA SER A 201 -2.61 8.67 25.51
C SER A 201 -1.69 8.98 26.69
N THR A 202 -1.51 10.27 26.96
CA THR A 202 -0.98 10.84 28.20
C THR A 202 -1.91 11.98 28.64
N PRO A 203 -1.69 12.66 29.78
CA PRO A 203 -2.46 13.86 30.11
C PRO A 203 -2.39 14.97 29.05
N GLN A 204 -1.36 14.97 28.20
CA GLN A 204 -1.21 15.95 27.12
C GLN A 204 -1.54 15.37 25.74
N ILE A 205 -1.44 14.06 25.53
CA ILE A 205 -1.54 13.36 24.23
C ILE A 205 -2.80 12.51 24.20
N ASP A 206 -3.55 12.54 23.09
CA ASP A 206 -4.58 11.54 22.80
C ASP A 206 -4.62 11.34 21.30
N VAL A 207 -4.00 10.26 20.84
CA VAL A 207 -3.81 9.97 19.42
C VAL A 207 -4.29 8.56 19.10
N SER A 208 -5.28 8.45 18.21
CA SER A 208 -5.67 7.19 17.59
C SER A 208 -5.09 7.12 16.18
N GLY A 209 -4.50 5.99 15.80
CA GLY A 209 -3.89 5.86 14.48
C GLY A 209 -3.44 4.45 14.11
N LEU A 210 -2.76 4.37 12.96
CA LEU A 210 -2.17 3.14 12.46
C LEU A 210 -0.66 3.17 12.66
N ALA A 211 -0.14 2.25 13.46
CA ALA A 211 1.28 2.02 13.65
C ALA A 211 1.76 0.91 12.70
N PHE A 212 3.00 0.98 12.24
CA PHE A 212 3.67 -0.24 11.77
C PHE A 212 4.00 -1.10 12.98
N ALA A 213 3.70 -2.39 12.93
CA ALA A 213 4.07 -3.30 14.01
C ALA A 213 5.60 -3.23 14.25
N GLY A 214 6.01 -2.87 15.47
CA GLY A 214 7.42 -2.73 15.83
C GLY A 214 8.05 -1.35 15.56
N VAL A 215 7.27 -0.34 15.14
CA VAL A 215 7.72 1.05 14.99
C VAL A 215 6.89 1.95 15.94
N PRO A 216 7.51 2.83 16.74
CA PRO A 216 6.80 3.68 17.69
C PRO A 216 6.00 4.80 17.00
N GLY A 217 4.91 5.23 17.65
CA GLY A 217 4.00 6.26 17.16
C GLY A 217 3.07 5.82 16.02
N VAL A 218 2.45 6.78 15.35
CA VAL A 218 1.49 6.58 14.24
C VAL A 218 1.82 7.50 13.05
N PRO A 219 2.96 7.28 12.38
CA PRO A 219 3.54 8.29 11.48
C PRO A 219 2.68 8.60 10.26
N HIS A 220 1.94 7.63 9.73
CA HIS A 220 1.24 7.75 8.45
C HIS A 220 -0.22 8.17 8.55
N PHE A 221 -0.91 7.74 9.62
CA PHE A 221 -2.35 7.88 9.73
C PHE A 221 -2.70 8.13 11.20
N GLY A 222 -3.04 9.37 11.54
CA GLY A 222 -3.27 9.77 12.93
C GLY A 222 -4.40 10.78 13.10
N HIS A 223 -5.09 10.67 14.23
CA HIS A 223 -6.09 11.61 14.73
C HIS A 223 -5.73 11.97 16.17
N ALA A 224 -5.35 13.23 16.39
CA ALA A 224 -4.86 13.77 17.65
C ALA A 224 -5.88 14.68 18.35
N GLY A 225 -7.18 14.41 18.15
CA GLY A 225 -8.28 15.22 18.66
C GLY A 225 -8.51 16.49 17.83
N SER A 226 -7.59 17.45 17.89
CA SER A 226 -7.71 18.75 17.23
C SER A 226 -7.09 18.80 15.82
N VAL A 227 -6.38 17.75 15.41
CA VAL A 227 -5.78 17.62 14.08
C VAL A 227 -5.75 16.15 13.65
N ALA A 228 -5.91 15.89 12.35
CA ALA A 228 -5.76 14.56 11.76
C ALA A 228 -4.98 14.63 10.44
N TRP A 229 -4.30 13.54 10.06
CA TRP A 229 -3.50 13.48 8.83
C TRP A 229 -3.47 12.09 8.20
N ALA A 230 -3.55 12.03 6.86
CA ALA A 230 -3.32 10.81 6.06
C ALA A 230 -2.24 11.07 5.04
N VAL A 231 -1.50 10.01 4.70
CA VAL A 231 -0.49 10.02 3.64
C VAL A 231 -0.89 9.16 2.45
N THR A 232 -0.43 9.57 1.27
CA THR A 232 -0.36 8.74 0.07
C THR A 232 1.03 8.86 -0.53
N HIS A 233 1.52 7.81 -1.19
CA HIS A 233 2.80 7.84 -1.88
C HIS A 233 2.79 8.91 -2.99
N ALA A 234 3.78 9.82 -3.02
CA ALA A 234 3.86 10.92 -3.99
C ALA A 234 4.36 10.48 -5.38
N MET A 235 4.75 9.20 -5.52
CA MET A 235 5.31 8.62 -6.74
C MET A 235 6.60 9.31 -7.21
N ALA A 236 7.34 9.92 -6.27
CA ALA A 236 8.62 10.53 -6.58
C ALA A 236 9.71 9.49 -6.85
N ASP A 237 10.66 9.83 -7.71
CA ASP A 237 11.86 9.03 -7.97
C ASP A 237 12.93 9.29 -6.89
N TYR A 238 12.68 8.84 -5.65
CA TYR A 238 13.58 9.11 -4.52
C TYR A 238 14.62 8.02 -4.26
N GLN A 239 14.43 6.79 -4.75
CA GLN A 239 15.46 5.74 -4.75
C GLN A 239 16.08 5.61 -6.13
N ARG A 240 17.33 5.16 -6.16
CA ARG A 240 18.01 4.76 -7.40
C ARG A 240 18.76 3.46 -7.19
N ILE A 241 19.02 2.72 -8.28
CA ILE A 241 19.96 1.60 -8.21
C ILE A 241 21.36 2.14 -7.95
N ALA A 242 22.08 1.55 -6.98
CA ALA A 242 23.45 1.94 -6.68
C ALA A 242 24.36 1.79 -7.93
N PRO A 243 25.26 2.74 -8.22
CA PRO A 243 26.13 2.67 -9.41
C PRO A 243 27.07 1.46 -9.43
N ASP A 244 27.45 0.97 -8.25
CA ASP A 244 28.32 -0.18 -8.00
C ASP A 244 27.54 -1.45 -7.65
N ALA A 245 26.21 -1.44 -7.83
CA ALA A 245 25.36 -2.57 -7.56
C ALA A 245 25.78 -3.84 -8.33
N ASP A 246 25.79 -4.96 -7.62
CA ASP A 246 25.93 -6.28 -8.23
C ASP A 246 24.83 -6.51 -9.27
N ARG A 247 25.16 -7.23 -10.34
CA ARG A 247 24.21 -7.46 -11.43
C ARG A 247 23.07 -8.39 -11.02
N ALA A 248 23.36 -9.43 -10.23
CA ALA A 248 22.39 -10.42 -9.78
C ALA A 248 21.58 -9.92 -8.58
N VAL A 249 22.22 -9.17 -7.67
CA VAL A 249 21.58 -8.62 -6.47
C VAL A 249 21.71 -7.09 -6.43
N PRO A 250 20.99 -6.37 -7.31
CA PRO A 250 20.96 -4.92 -7.26
C PRO A 250 20.34 -4.42 -5.96
N HIS A 251 20.78 -3.26 -5.49
CA HIS A 251 20.27 -2.65 -4.26
C HIS A 251 20.00 -1.15 -4.46
N PRO A 252 19.05 -0.57 -3.70
CA PRO A 252 18.76 0.85 -3.76
C PRO A 252 19.79 1.66 -2.98
N ILE A 253 20.01 2.89 -3.44
CA ILE A 253 20.38 4.03 -2.60
C ILE A 253 19.13 4.88 -2.40
N SER A 254 18.89 5.31 -1.17
CA SER A 254 17.80 6.20 -0.76
C SER A 254 18.33 7.34 0.11
N PRO A 255 17.52 8.38 0.38
CA PRO A 255 17.91 9.42 1.31
C PRO A 255 18.37 8.87 2.67
N SER A 256 17.67 7.86 3.20
CA SER A 256 18.03 7.23 4.47
C SER A 256 19.41 6.61 4.45
N THR A 257 19.76 5.90 3.39
CA THR A 257 21.08 5.26 3.28
C THR A 257 22.23 6.27 3.14
N ILE A 258 21.96 7.45 2.57
CA ILE A 258 22.97 8.48 2.32
C ILE A 258 23.17 9.34 3.58
N ASP A 259 22.07 9.77 4.20
CA ASP A 259 22.11 10.72 5.31
C ASP A 259 22.25 10.01 6.66
N GLY A 260 21.92 8.71 6.73
CA GLY A 260 21.84 7.99 8.00
C GLY A 260 20.68 8.47 8.88
N ASP A 261 19.60 8.98 8.29
CA ASP A 261 18.41 9.49 8.98
C ASP A 261 17.16 8.93 8.30
N ILE A 262 16.20 8.44 9.08
CA ILE A 262 14.92 7.88 8.58
C ILE A 262 13.70 8.73 8.98
N GLY A 263 13.91 9.88 9.64
CA GLY A 263 12.85 10.77 10.11
C GLY A 263 12.23 10.38 11.46
N LEU A 264 12.93 9.62 12.32
CA LEU A 264 12.41 9.22 13.65
C LEU A 264 11.99 10.42 14.51
N ALA A 265 12.76 11.50 14.49
CA ALA A 265 12.43 12.71 15.24
C ALA A 265 11.14 13.36 14.75
N ALA A 266 10.81 13.24 13.45
CA ALA A 266 9.52 13.68 12.93
C ALA A 266 8.37 12.81 13.46
N MET A 267 8.56 11.49 13.54
CA MET A 267 7.53 10.57 14.09
C MET A 267 7.19 10.92 15.54
N ARG A 268 8.21 11.20 16.37
CA ARG A 268 8.00 11.64 17.76
C ARG A 268 7.20 12.94 17.82
N ARG A 269 7.57 13.94 17.00
CA ARG A 269 6.91 15.25 16.98
C ARG A 269 5.45 15.17 16.50
N LEU A 270 5.11 14.24 15.60
CA LEU A 270 3.72 14.03 15.16
C LEU A 270 2.78 13.65 16.32
N LEU A 271 3.25 12.88 17.31
CA LEU A 271 2.46 12.55 18.51
C LEU A 271 2.11 13.78 19.35
N LEU A 272 2.94 14.81 19.28
CA LEU A 272 2.79 16.07 20.02
C LEU A 272 1.97 17.10 19.26
N ALA A 273 1.62 16.86 17.99
CA ALA A 273 0.91 17.82 17.16
C ALA A 273 -0.51 18.10 17.67
N ARG A 274 -0.89 19.38 17.72
CA ARG A 274 -2.24 19.85 18.13
C ARG A 274 -2.90 20.72 17.08
N SER A 275 -2.20 21.05 16.00
CA SER A 275 -2.69 21.89 14.92
C SER A 275 -2.14 21.44 13.58
N ILE A 276 -2.75 21.93 12.49
CA ILE A 276 -2.21 21.71 11.14
C ILE A 276 -0.79 22.24 11.02
N ASP A 277 -0.48 23.36 11.68
CA ASP A 277 0.83 23.99 11.58
C ASP A 277 1.90 23.17 12.34
N ASP A 278 1.53 22.47 13.42
CA ASP A 278 2.45 21.53 14.09
C ASP A 278 2.77 20.32 13.20
N VAL A 279 1.75 19.75 12.55
CA VAL A 279 1.93 18.64 11.60
C VAL A 279 2.79 19.12 10.42
N ASP A 280 2.47 20.26 9.82
CA ASP A 280 3.21 20.82 8.68
C ASP A 280 4.68 21.09 9.03
N ALA A 281 4.96 21.72 10.17
CA ALA A 281 6.33 21.99 10.61
C ALA A 281 7.11 20.69 10.90
N THR A 282 6.43 19.66 11.42
CA THR A 282 7.06 18.36 11.67
C THR A 282 7.52 17.69 10.38
N LEU A 283 6.78 17.88 9.28
CA LEU A 283 7.07 17.27 7.98
C LEU A 283 8.32 17.84 7.30
N ASP A 284 8.87 18.95 7.78
CA ASP A 284 10.18 19.44 7.30
C ASP A 284 11.33 18.49 7.67
N GLY A 285 11.14 17.69 8.73
CA GLY A 285 12.04 16.59 9.14
C GLY A 285 11.68 15.23 8.52
N TRP A 286 10.68 15.16 7.62
CA TRP A 286 10.30 13.90 6.97
C TRP A 286 11.31 13.50 5.91
N VAL A 287 11.77 12.25 5.94
CA VAL A 287 12.84 11.76 5.05
C VAL A 287 12.31 10.95 3.89
N GLU A 288 11.73 9.78 4.13
CA GLU A 288 11.20 8.92 3.07
C GLU A 288 10.05 8.04 3.60
N PRO A 289 9.16 7.53 2.71
CA PRO A 289 9.02 7.87 1.30
C PRO A 289 8.67 9.34 1.11
N VAL A 290 8.85 9.83 -0.12
CA VAL A 290 8.23 11.10 -0.49
C VAL A 290 6.72 10.88 -0.57
N ASN A 291 5.98 11.55 0.29
CA ASN A 291 4.54 11.37 0.45
C ASN A 291 3.80 12.67 0.16
N SER A 292 2.59 12.54 -0.40
CA SER A 292 1.57 13.58 -0.33
C SER A 292 0.74 13.35 0.93
N LEU A 293 0.37 14.44 1.61
CA LEU A 293 -0.39 14.42 2.84
C LEU A 293 -1.62 15.30 2.70
N VAL A 294 -2.71 14.86 3.33
CA VAL A 294 -3.87 15.69 3.63
C VAL A 294 -3.96 15.84 5.15
N ILE A 295 -4.08 17.07 5.62
CA ILE A 295 -4.10 17.44 7.04
C ILE A 295 -5.36 18.26 7.30
N ALA A 296 -6.11 17.92 8.35
CA ALA A 296 -7.34 18.60 8.74
C ALA A 296 -7.20 19.10 10.18
N GLY A 297 -7.63 20.34 10.44
CA GLY A 297 -7.56 20.98 11.75
C GLY A 297 -8.93 21.39 12.28
N ALA A 298 -9.10 21.35 13.61
CA ALA A 298 -10.35 21.71 14.27
C ALA A 298 -10.67 23.21 14.14
N ASP A 299 -9.71 24.00 13.64
CA ASP A 299 -9.89 25.39 13.21
C ASP A 299 -10.59 25.52 11.84
N GLY A 300 -11.01 24.40 11.24
CA GLY A 300 -11.73 24.35 9.97
C GLY A 300 -10.84 24.28 8.73
N ARG A 301 -9.52 24.41 8.89
CA ARG A 301 -8.59 24.35 7.75
C ARG A 301 -8.38 22.91 7.27
N VAL A 302 -8.11 22.78 5.98
CA VAL A 302 -7.57 21.57 5.35
C VAL A 302 -6.36 21.97 4.53
N ARG A 303 -5.27 21.21 4.64
CA ARG A 303 -4.00 21.44 3.96
C ARG A 303 -3.57 20.21 3.18
N GLU A 304 -3.14 20.40 1.95
CA GLU A 304 -2.31 19.41 1.26
C GLU A 304 -0.83 19.79 1.32
N ARG A 305 0.05 18.78 1.48
CA ARG A 305 1.50 18.94 1.64
C ARG A 305 2.26 17.80 0.97
N VAL A 306 3.37 18.05 0.28
CA VAL A 306 4.28 16.99 -0.22
C VAL A 306 5.59 17.00 0.54
N ALA A 307 5.92 15.95 1.31
CA ALA A 307 7.10 15.91 2.18
C ALA A 307 8.01 14.71 1.89
N GLY A 308 9.31 14.86 2.13
CA GLY A 308 10.35 13.85 1.91
C GLY A 308 11.59 14.40 1.23
N ARG A 309 12.56 13.54 0.97
CA ARG A 309 13.84 13.86 0.34
C ARG A 309 14.04 13.08 -0.96
N LEU A 310 14.84 13.64 -1.86
CA LEU A 310 15.23 13.07 -3.14
C LEU A 310 16.74 12.82 -3.17
N VAL A 311 17.16 11.77 -3.88
CA VAL A 311 18.58 11.49 -4.11
C VAL A 311 19.09 12.28 -5.33
N THR A 312 20.16 13.04 -5.13
CA THR A 312 20.86 13.80 -6.20
C THR A 312 22.28 13.27 -6.40
N LYS A 313 23.08 13.93 -7.25
CA LYS A 313 24.52 13.62 -7.38
C LYS A 313 25.34 14.12 -6.18
N GLY A 314 24.85 15.13 -5.45
CA GLY A 314 25.58 15.78 -4.35
C GLY A 314 25.15 15.32 -2.96
N GLY A 315 24.38 14.24 -2.85
CA GLY A 315 23.72 13.80 -1.62
C GLY A 315 22.20 13.89 -1.75
N THR A 316 21.50 14.24 -0.68
CA THR A 316 20.05 14.37 -0.68
C THR A 316 19.61 15.83 -0.70
N VAL A 317 18.39 16.08 -1.19
CA VAL A 317 17.73 17.39 -1.09
C VAL A 317 16.27 17.18 -0.67
N ALA A 318 15.70 18.13 0.06
CA ALA A 318 14.27 18.12 0.32
C ALA A 318 13.50 18.16 -1.01
N ALA A 319 12.43 17.37 -1.12
CA ALA A 319 11.48 17.51 -2.20
C ALA A 319 10.90 18.94 -2.14
N PRO A 320 10.79 19.64 -3.29
CA PRO A 320 10.19 20.97 -3.34
C PRO A 320 8.84 20.96 -2.61
N PRO A 321 8.64 21.79 -1.57
CA PRO A 321 7.44 21.72 -0.78
C PRO A 321 6.26 22.23 -1.63
N ALA A 322 5.38 21.33 -2.02
CA ALA A 322 4.05 21.70 -2.44
C ALA A 322 3.16 21.79 -1.20
N ARG A 323 2.70 22.99 -0.85
CA ARG A 323 1.79 23.26 0.27
C ARG A 323 0.63 24.12 -0.21
N ARG A 324 -0.60 23.73 0.09
CA ARG A 324 -1.80 24.52 -0.20
C ARG A 324 -2.85 24.33 0.89
N ASP A 325 -3.31 25.43 1.46
CA ASP A 325 -4.54 25.45 2.27
C ASP A 325 -5.72 25.51 1.30
N LEU A 326 -6.70 24.65 1.52
CA LEU A 326 -7.93 24.62 0.73
C LEU A 326 -8.81 25.82 1.08
N ALA A 327 -9.48 26.36 0.06
CA ALA A 327 -10.56 27.31 0.26
C ALA A 327 -11.82 26.59 0.78
N ASP A 328 -12.68 27.32 1.48
CA ASP A 328 -13.96 26.78 1.94
C ASP A 328 -14.80 26.28 0.75
N GLY A 329 -15.39 25.09 0.88
CA GLY A 329 -16.14 24.40 -0.16
C GLY A 329 -15.28 23.50 -1.06
N GLU A 330 -13.94 23.61 -0.99
CA GLU A 330 -13.03 22.74 -1.74
C GLU A 330 -12.93 21.35 -1.12
N VAL A 331 -12.56 20.41 -2.00
CA VAL A 331 -12.13 19.04 -1.68
C VAL A 331 -10.76 18.80 -2.29
N VAL A 332 -10.00 17.87 -1.72
CA VAL A 332 -8.75 17.40 -2.30
C VAL A 332 -8.75 15.89 -2.36
N VAL A 333 -8.30 15.32 -3.48
CA VAL A 333 -8.19 13.87 -3.70
C VAL A 333 -6.79 13.53 -4.15
N HIS A 334 -6.15 12.58 -3.47
CA HIS A 334 -4.86 12.01 -3.82
C HIS A 334 -5.06 10.51 -4.05
N ALA A 335 -4.79 10.02 -5.26
CA ALA A 335 -4.84 8.60 -5.58
C ALA A 335 -3.54 8.13 -6.24
N ASN A 336 -2.41 8.73 -5.84
CA ASN A 336 -1.08 8.56 -6.47
C ASN A 336 -1.03 8.91 -7.97
N ASP A 337 -2.03 9.63 -8.44
CA ASP A 337 -2.16 10.14 -9.79
C ASP A 337 -1.19 11.31 -10.03
N ARG A 338 -0.88 11.55 -11.32
CA ARG A 338 -0.02 12.65 -11.73
C ARG A 338 -0.75 13.99 -11.52
N ARG A 339 -0.33 14.76 -10.52
CA ARG A 339 -0.87 16.09 -10.18
C ARG A 339 0.22 17.15 -10.22
N ALA A 340 -0.17 18.41 -10.41
CA ALA A 340 0.78 19.53 -10.50
C ALA A 340 1.77 19.62 -9.33
N SER A 341 1.36 19.23 -8.11
CA SER A 341 2.19 19.22 -6.91
C SER A 341 3.32 18.19 -6.90
N VAL A 342 3.23 17.15 -7.74
CA VAL A 342 4.14 15.99 -7.74
C VAL A 342 4.66 15.61 -9.11
N ALA A 343 4.13 16.19 -10.19
CA ALA A 343 4.39 15.78 -11.58
C ALA A 343 5.89 15.79 -11.96
N ASP A 344 6.66 16.71 -11.38
CA ASP A 344 8.10 16.86 -11.64
C ASP A 344 8.98 16.00 -10.72
N LEU A 345 8.39 15.29 -9.74
CA LEU A 345 9.12 14.51 -8.76
C LEU A 345 9.37 13.07 -9.21
N GLY A 346 8.60 12.54 -10.15
CA GLY A 346 8.67 11.15 -10.58
C GLY A 346 8.26 10.95 -12.04
N ARG A 347 8.54 9.75 -12.55
CA ARG A 347 8.25 9.40 -13.96
C ARG A 347 6.96 8.62 -14.14
N GLU A 348 6.62 7.75 -13.19
CA GLU A 348 5.49 6.82 -13.25
C GLU A 348 4.51 7.13 -12.11
N PHE A 349 3.21 7.06 -12.40
CA PHE A 349 2.14 7.39 -11.47
C PHE A 349 1.02 6.35 -11.59
N ALA A 350 0.10 6.29 -10.63
CA ALA A 350 -1.11 5.52 -10.87
C ALA A 350 -1.96 6.17 -11.97
N ALA A 351 -2.75 5.37 -12.68
CA ALA A 351 -3.79 5.88 -13.56
C ALA A 351 -4.70 6.85 -12.78
N PRO A 352 -5.17 7.95 -13.39
CA PRO A 352 -6.01 8.93 -12.70
C PRO A 352 -7.43 8.42 -12.40
N HIS A 353 -7.76 7.19 -12.80
CA HIS A 353 -9.09 6.58 -12.67
C HIS A 353 -9.68 6.68 -11.26
N ARG A 354 -8.92 6.28 -10.24
CA ARG A 354 -9.36 6.34 -8.84
C ARG A 354 -9.63 7.78 -8.38
N ALA A 355 -8.70 8.70 -8.66
CA ALA A 355 -8.85 10.10 -8.29
C ALA A 355 -10.10 10.72 -8.93
N ARG A 356 -10.25 10.57 -10.26
CA ARG A 356 -11.41 11.07 -11.00
C ARG A 356 -12.71 10.47 -10.49
N ARG A 357 -12.75 9.17 -10.22
CA ARG A 357 -13.96 8.50 -9.72
C ARG A 357 -14.36 9.00 -8.33
N ILE A 358 -13.40 9.25 -7.44
CA ILE A 358 -13.68 9.84 -6.13
C ILE A 358 -14.20 11.28 -6.29
N GLU A 359 -13.59 12.09 -7.15
CA GLU A 359 -14.05 13.46 -7.45
C GLU A 359 -15.48 13.48 -8.01
N GLU A 360 -15.78 12.59 -8.96
CA GLU A 360 -17.12 12.40 -9.52
C GLU A 360 -18.14 12.05 -8.44
N LEU A 361 -17.84 11.05 -7.61
CA LEU A 361 -18.70 10.61 -6.51
C LEU A 361 -18.95 11.75 -5.52
N LEU A 362 -17.90 12.47 -5.11
CA LEU A 362 -18.00 13.61 -4.19
C LEU A 362 -18.83 14.78 -4.75
N ALA A 363 -18.92 14.91 -6.08
CA ALA A 363 -19.73 15.92 -6.74
C ALA A 363 -21.23 15.58 -6.80
N GLU A 364 -21.62 14.32 -6.50
CA GLU A 364 -23.04 13.90 -6.49
C GLU A 364 -23.84 14.51 -5.33
N ARG A 365 -23.15 15.05 -4.31
CA ARG A 365 -23.77 15.64 -3.12
C ARG A 365 -23.01 16.89 -2.65
N ASP A 366 -23.75 17.87 -2.17
CA ASP A 366 -23.15 19.10 -1.62
C ASP A 366 -22.44 18.85 -0.28
N VAL A 367 -23.06 18.05 0.60
CA VAL A 367 -22.56 17.73 1.94
C VAL A 367 -22.50 16.23 2.20
N TRP A 368 -21.50 15.82 2.98
CA TRP A 368 -21.19 14.41 3.27
C TRP A 368 -21.11 14.14 4.78
N ASP A 369 -21.56 12.94 5.19
CA ASP A 369 -21.23 12.34 6.48
C ASP A 369 -20.09 11.32 6.32
N THR A 370 -19.63 10.80 7.46
CA THR A 370 -18.54 9.82 7.50
C THR A 370 -18.91 8.51 6.81
N ASP A 371 -20.17 8.08 6.90
CA ASP A 371 -20.64 6.82 6.32
C ASP A 371 -20.71 6.92 4.79
N GLY A 372 -21.13 8.07 4.25
CA GLY A 372 -21.09 8.34 2.82
C GLY A 372 -19.66 8.33 2.27
N LEU A 373 -18.68 8.88 3.01
CA LEU A 373 -17.28 8.80 2.61
C LEU A 373 -16.73 7.39 2.71
N ALA A 374 -17.10 6.61 3.73
CA ALA A 374 -16.74 5.19 3.83
C ALA A 374 -17.29 4.39 2.64
N ALA A 375 -18.53 4.66 2.20
CA ALA A 375 -19.13 3.98 1.06
C ALA A 375 -18.38 4.23 -0.26
N ILE A 376 -17.78 5.41 -0.46
CA ILE A 376 -16.95 5.71 -1.64
C ILE A 376 -15.77 4.73 -1.76
N GLN A 377 -15.17 4.33 -0.63
CA GLN A 377 -14.04 3.39 -0.60
C GLN A 377 -14.38 2.00 -1.17
N MET A 378 -15.67 1.70 -1.36
CA MET A 378 -16.18 0.43 -1.85
C MET A 378 -16.66 0.47 -3.31
N ASP A 379 -16.49 1.58 -4.04
CA ASP A 379 -16.93 1.67 -5.43
C ASP A 379 -16.06 0.80 -6.37
N THR A 380 -16.74 -0.01 -7.18
CA THR A 380 -16.20 -1.04 -8.07
C THR A 380 -16.25 -0.64 -9.55
N ALA A 381 -16.55 0.62 -9.87
CA ALA A 381 -16.55 1.08 -11.26
C ALA A 381 -15.12 1.04 -11.81
N LEU A 382 -14.90 0.28 -12.88
CA LEU A 382 -13.59 0.12 -13.50
C LEU A 382 -13.28 1.32 -14.40
N GLY A 383 -12.43 2.23 -13.96
CA GLY A 383 -12.12 3.44 -14.72
C GLY A 383 -11.44 3.19 -16.07
N SER A 384 -10.75 2.07 -16.24
CA SER A 384 -10.14 1.65 -17.52
C SER A 384 -11.12 0.94 -18.47
N TRP A 385 -12.35 0.65 -18.05
CA TRP A 385 -13.36 0.00 -18.89
C TRP A 385 -13.63 0.72 -20.23
N PRO A 386 -13.77 2.07 -20.29
CA PRO A 386 -14.01 2.77 -21.55
C PRO A 386 -12.95 2.47 -22.62
N THR A 387 -11.67 2.32 -22.22
CA THR A 387 -10.56 1.98 -23.11
C THR A 387 -10.77 0.59 -23.74
N PHE A 388 -11.07 -0.41 -22.91
CA PHE A 388 -11.28 -1.78 -23.38
C PHE A 388 -12.59 -1.94 -24.16
N ARG A 389 -13.65 -1.21 -23.78
CA ARG A 389 -14.92 -1.20 -24.52
C ARG A 389 -14.73 -0.67 -25.94
N LEU A 390 -13.92 0.37 -26.11
CA LEU A 390 -13.57 0.90 -27.42
C LEU A 390 -12.79 -0.13 -28.27
N LEU A 391 -11.81 -0.80 -27.67
CA LEU A 391 -11.03 -1.86 -28.34
C LEU A 391 -11.92 -3.01 -28.81
N LEU A 392 -12.77 -3.53 -27.92
CA LEU A 392 -13.74 -4.59 -28.24
C LEU A 392 -14.73 -4.14 -29.33
N GLY A 393 -15.22 -2.90 -29.25
CA GLY A 393 -16.13 -2.33 -30.25
C GLY A 393 -15.52 -2.21 -31.65
N GLY A 394 -14.20 -2.04 -31.73
CA GLY A 394 -13.45 -1.87 -32.98
C GLY A 394 -13.17 -3.16 -33.77
N VAL A 395 -13.34 -4.33 -33.16
CA VAL A 395 -13.09 -5.63 -33.82
C VAL A 395 -14.38 -6.34 -34.19
N ALA A 396 -14.28 -7.29 -35.13
CA ALA A 396 -15.34 -8.24 -35.45
C ALA A 396 -14.90 -9.65 -35.06
N ALA A 397 -15.77 -10.40 -34.39
CA ALA A 397 -15.57 -11.81 -34.05
C ALA A 397 -16.67 -12.66 -34.70
N THR A 398 -16.58 -13.99 -34.54
CA THR A 398 -17.61 -14.93 -35.02
C THR A 398 -17.85 -16.03 -34.00
N GLY A 399 -19.00 -16.71 -34.09
CA GLY A 399 -19.34 -17.82 -33.18
C GLY A 399 -19.33 -17.41 -31.71
N ALA A 400 -18.80 -18.29 -30.84
CA ALA A 400 -18.76 -18.06 -29.39
C ALA A 400 -17.93 -16.83 -28.98
N ALA A 401 -16.93 -16.44 -29.78
CA ALA A 401 -16.16 -15.21 -29.54
C ALA A 401 -17.02 -13.94 -29.73
N GLU A 402 -17.97 -13.94 -30.68
CA GLU A 402 -18.91 -12.82 -30.86
C GLU A 402 -19.97 -12.77 -29.75
N GLU A 403 -20.38 -13.91 -29.23
CA GLU A 403 -21.27 -13.97 -28.06
C GLU A 403 -20.59 -13.38 -26.82
N ALA A 404 -19.33 -13.76 -26.55
CA ALA A 404 -18.53 -13.19 -25.47
C ALA A 404 -18.33 -11.68 -25.65
N ARG A 405 -17.99 -11.22 -26.86
CA ARG A 405 -17.86 -9.80 -27.19
C ARG A 405 -19.15 -9.03 -26.96
N THR A 406 -20.29 -9.55 -27.45
CA THR A 406 -21.60 -8.91 -27.28
C THR A 406 -21.96 -8.78 -25.80
N ARG A 407 -21.73 -9.84 -25.02
CA ARG A 407 -21.94 -9.86 -23.57
C ARG A 407 -21.06 -8.82 -22.87
N LEU A 408 -19.77 -8.75 -23.19
CA LEU A 408 -18.86 -7.74 -22.66
C LEU A 408 -19.27 -6.32 -23.04
N LEU A 409 -19.70 -6.06 -24.27
CA LEU A 409 -20.14 -4.72 -24.69
C LEU A 409 -21.42 -4.25 -23.98
N ALA A 410 -22.23 -5.18 -23.46
CA ALA A 410 -23.41 -4.90 -22.64
C ALA A 410 -23.11 -4.74 -21.14
N TRP A 411 -21.92 -5.14 -20.69
CA TRP A 411 -21.51 -5.04 -19.30
C TRP A 411 -21.40 -3.57 -18.84
N ASP A 412 -21.79 -3.34 -17.58
CA ASP A 412 -21.83 -2.02 -16.94
C ASP A 412 -20.46 -1.48 -16.51
N GLY A 413 -19.41 -2.30 -16.61
CA GLY A 413 -18.05 -1.91 -16.22
C GLY A 413 -17.81 -1.99 -14.71
N ARG A 414 -18.66 -2.67 -13.94
CA ARG A 414 -18.49 -2.82 -12.49
C ARG A 414 -17.90 -4.16 -12.11
N MET A 415 -16.76 -4.12 -11.41
CA MET A 415 -16.04 -5.30 -10.91
C MET A 415 -16.66 -5.85 -9.61
N ASP A 416 -17.99 -5.98 -9.57
CA ASP A 416 -18.70 -6.49 -8.40
C ASP A 416 -18.40 -7.98 -8.18
N ALA A 417 -18.25 -8.38 -6.91
CA ALA A 417 -17.90 -9.76 -6.56
C ALA A 417 -18.89 -10.79 -7.15
N GLY A 418 -20.19 -10.46 -7.19
CA GLY A 418 -21.22 -11.34 -7.74
C GLY A 418 -21.37 -11.30 -9.27
N SER A 419 -20.56 -10.52 -10.00
CA SER A 419 -20.72 -10.33 -11.43
C SER A 419 -19.97 -11.41 -12.23
N SER A 420 -20.71 -12.21 -13.00
CA SER A 420 -20.13 -13.14 -13.98
C SER A 420 -19.62 -12.42 -15.23
N ASP A 421 -20.13 -11.23 -15.55
CA ASP A 421 -19.64 -10.40 -16.64
C ASP A 421 -18.26 -9.78 -16.30
N ALA A 422 -18.06 -9.32 -15.06
CA ALA A 422 -16.75 -8.94 -14.56
C ALA A 422 -15.77 -10.13 -14.61
N GLY A 423 -16.26 -11.33 -14.29
CA GLY A 423 -15.50 -12.56 -14.44
C GLY A 423 -15.09 -12.84 -15.90
N LEU A 424 -16.01 -12.67 -16.84
CA LEU A 424 -15.73 -12.80 -18.27
C LEU A 424 -14.70 -11.76 -18.73
N PHE A 425 -14.83 -10.51 -18.29
CA PHE A 425 -13.89 -9.44 -18.61
C PHE A 425 -12.49 -9.74 -18.08
N ALA A 426 -12.36 -10.16 -16.82
CA ALA A 426 -11.07 -10.52 -16.22
C ALA A 426 -10.37 -11.66 -16.97
N THR A 427 -11.16 -12.63 -17.48
CA THR A 427 -10.65 -13.73 -18.31
C THR A 427 -10.14 -13.20 -19.64
N TRP A 428 -10.94 -12.42 -20.37
CA TRP A 428 -10.53 -11.82 -21.64
C TRP A 428 -9.30 -10.92 -21.50
N ARG A 429 -9.27 -10.04 -20.49
CA ARG A 429 -8.12 -9.17 -20.20
C ARG A 429 -6.87 -9.98 -19.93
N SER A 430 -6.97 -11.09 -19.20
CA SER A 430 -5.84 -11.99 -18.94
C SER A 430 -5.33 -12.69 -20.20
N GLU A 431 -6.23 -13.14 -21.08
CA GLU A 431 -5.82 -13.72 -22.37
C GLU A 431 -5.16 -12.69 -23.28
N LEU A 432 -5.68 -11.46 -23.32
CA LEU A 432 -5.05 -10.37 -24.06
C LEU A 432 -3.63 -10.07 -23.53
N VAL A 433 -3.46 -10.01 -22.20
CA VAL A 433 -2.16 -9.81 -21.58
C VAL A 433 -1.17 -10.91 -21.95
N ARG A 434 -1.58 -12.18 -21.90
CA ARG A 434 -0.72 -13.31 -22.30
C ARG A 434 -0.32 -13.22 -23.75
N LEU A 435 -1.28 -12.96 -24.64
CA LEU A 435 -1.03 -12.81 -26.08
C LEU A 435 -0.08 -11.65 -26.40
N VAL A 436 -0.22 -10.51 -25.71
CA VAL A 436 0.71 -9.38 -25.84
C VAL A 436 2.10 -9.77 -25.32
N ALA A 437 2.19 -10.38 -24.15
CA ALA A 437 3.46 -10.80 -23.56
C ALA A 437 4.19 -11.87 -24.40
N GLU A 438 3.44 -12.74 -25.08
CA GLU A 438 3.95 -13.79 -25.99
C GLU A 438 4.35 -13.25 -27.37
N HIS A 439 3.98 -12.00 -27.71
CA HIS A 439 4.22 -11.46 -29.04
C HIS A 439 5.73 -11.38 -29.36
N PRO A 440 6.20 -11.76 -30.57
CA PRO A 440 7.63 -11.85 -30.89
C PRO A 440 8.44 -10.57 -30.64
N ARG A 441 7.81 -9.39 -30.70
CA ARG A 441 8.47 -8.12 -30.37
C ARG A 441 8.84 -7.99 -28.88
N LEU A 442 8.12 -8.67 -27.99
CA LEU A 442 8.40 -8.69 -26.55
C LEU A 442 9.23 -9.91 -26.13
N ALA A 443 9.53 -10.85 -27.04
CA ALA A 443 10.32 -12.05 -26.76
C ALA A 443 11.64 -11.78 -26.01
N PRO A 444 12.42 -10.71 -26.30
CA PRO A 444 13.64 -10.40 -25.55
C PRO A 444 13.43 -10.18 -24.04
N LEU A 445 12.23 -9.82 -23.58
CA LEU A 445 11.94 -9.66 -22.15
C LEU A 445 11.92 -10.97 -21.38
N HIS A 446 11.72 -12.11 -22.07
CA HIS A 446 11.69 -13.44 -21.47
C HIS A 446 13.08 -14.08 -21.35
N GLU A 447 14.11 -13.45 -21.91
CA GLU A 447 15.48 -13.93 -21.77
C GLU A 447 15.94 -13.82 -20.30
N PRO A 448 16.76 -14.77 -19.80
CA PRO A 448 17.25 -14.74 -18.44
C PRO A 448 17.90 -13.40 -18.06
N THR A 449 17.33 -12.72 -17.07
CA THR A 449 17.77 -11.40 -16.63
C THR A 449 19.14 -11.44 -15.94
N GLY A 450 19.49 -12.60 -15.37
CA GLY A 450 20.64 -12.77 -14.48
C GLY A 450 20.42 -12.21 -13.08
N LEU A 451 19.21 -11.72 -12.77
CA LEU A 451 18.80 -11.29 -11.43
C LEU A 451 18.52 -12.50 -10.55
N SER A 452 18.70 -12.35 -9.24
CA SER A 452 18.18 -13.30 -8.26
C SER A 452 16.67 -13.53 -8.48
N PRO A 453 16.17 -14.76 -8.31
CA PRO A 453 14.74 -15.06 -8.35
C PRO A 453 13.89 -14.23 -7.39
N MET A 454 14.47 -13.67 -6.32
CA MET A 454 13.75 -12.74 -5.42
C MET A 454 13.14 -11.57 -6.19
N PHE A 455 13.78 -11.15 -7.29
CA PHE A 455 13.35 -9.98 -8.05
C PHE A 455 12.27 -10.29 -9.09
N ALA A 456 11.90 -11.56 -9.28
CA ALA A 456 10.90 -11.98 -10.26
C ALA A 456 9.58 -11.18 -10.17
N PRO A 457 9.02 -10.86 -8.97
CA PRO A 457 7.81 -10.04 -8.87
C PRO A 457 7.93 -8.65 -9.51
N TRP A 458 9.16 -8.11 -9.63
CA TRP A 458 9.41 -6.80 -10.25
C TRP A 458 9.80 -6.87 -11.72
N VAL A 459 10.12 -8.04 -12.28
CA VAL A 459 10.63 -8.14 -13.66
C VAL A 459 9.91 -9.19 -14.52
N ASP A 460 8.89 -9.86 -13.97
CA ASP A 460 8.06 -10.80 -14.73
C ASP A 460 7.38 -10.09 -15.92
N PRO A 461 7.63 -10.52 -17.17
CA PRO A 461 7.08 -9.85 -18.34
C PRO A 461 5.55 -9.85 -18.38
N VAL A 462 4.91 -10.95 -17.96
CA VAL A 462 3.43 -11.06 -17.98
C VAL A 462 2.83 -10.13 -16.94
N ALA A 463 3.36 -10.10 -15.73
CA ALA A 463 2.94 -9.17 -14.68
C ALA A 463 3.08 -7.71 -15.13
N ARG A 464 4.19 -7.37 -15.79
CA ARG A 464 4.49 -6.00 -16.22
C ARG A 464 3.64 -5.55 -17.40
N VAL A 465 3.37 -6.44 -18.36
CA VAL A 465 2.36 -6.21 -19.41
C VAL A 465 0.97 -6.08 -18.79
N GLY A 466 0.61 -6.95 -17.83
CA GLY A 466 -0.67 -6.89 -17.13
C GLY A 466 -0.91 -5.56 -16.41
N ALA A 467 0.09 -5.06 -15.69
CA ALA A 467 0.00 -3.75 -15.02
C ALA A 467 -0.06 -2.57 -16.01
N GLY A 468 0.54 -2.71 -17.20
CA GLY A 468 0.61 -1.66 -18.23
C GLY A 468 -0.38 -1.84 -19.39
N ILE A 469 -1.32 -2.79 -19.30
CA ILE A 469 -2.10 -3.24 -20.46
C ILE A 469 -2.96 -2.13 -21.05
N GLU A 470 -3.49 -1.22 -20.24
CA GLU A 470 -4.23 -0.06 -20.73
C GLU A 470 -3.33 0.86 -21.59
N ARG A 471 -2.10 1.14 -21.13
CA ARG A 471 -1.13 1.91 -21.91
C ARG A 471 -0.79 1.22 -23.21
N VAL A 472 -0.60 -0.11 -23.19
CA VAL A 472 -0.39 -0.92 -24.40
C VAL A 472 -1.56 -0.77 -25.38
N VAL A 473 -2.82 -0.73 -24.91
CA VAL A 473 -3.98 -0.52 -25.80
C VAL A 473 -3.92 0.83 -26.50
N HIS A 474 -3.45 1.87 -25.80
CA HIS A 474 -3.36 3.22 -26.36
C HIS A 474 -2.24 3.38 -27.38
N VAL A 475 -1.02 2.89 -27.09
CA VAL A 475 0.17 3.18 -27.91
C VAL A 475 0.72 1.97 -28.67
N GLY A 476 0.22 0.77 -28.40
CA GLY A 476 0.76 -0.48 -28.93
C GLY A 476 0.70 -0.59 -30.46
N ARG A 477 -0.28 0.05 -31.11
CA ARG A 477 -0.38 0.07 -32.59
C ARG A 477 0.77 0.83 -33.22
N GLU A 478 1.14 1.97 -32.65
CA GLU A 478 2.27 2.79 -33.12
C GLU A 478 3.59 2.03 -32.94
N TRP A 479 3.66 1.18 -31.92
CA TRP A 479 4.77 0.26 -31.69
C TRP A 479 4.72 -1.02 -32.55
N GLY A 480 3.68 -1.20 -33.36
CA GLY A 480 3.54 -2.31 -34.30
C GLY A 480 2.96 -3.59 -33.71
N LEU A 481 2.19 -3.51 -32.61
CA LEU A 481 1.38 -4.63 -32.11
C LEU A 481 0.06 -4.74 -32.88
N PRO A 482 -0.32 -5.94 -33.35
CA PRO A 482 -1.58 -6.17 -34.07
C PRO A 482 -2.76 -6.29 -33.08
N LEU A 483 -3.07 -5.21 -32.35
CA LEU A 483 -4.02 -5.25 -31.24
C LEU A 483 -5.42 -5.77 -31.61
N ASP A 484 -5.90 -5.52 -32.82
CA ASP A 484 -7.19 -6.05 -33.28
C ASP A 484 -7.16 -7.58 -33.36
N GLU A 485 -6.12 -8.15 -33.96
CA GLU A 485 -5.94 -9.59 -34.10
C GLU A 485 -5.76 -10.25 -32.73
N LEU A 486 -4.95 -9.65 -31.86
CA LEU A 486 -4.75 -10.14 -30.49
C LEU A 486 -6.04 -10.07 -29.67
N THR A 487 -6.87 -9.04 -29.88
CA THR A 487 -8.18 -8.91 -29.22
C THR A 487 -9.14 -10.02 -29.64
N VAL A 488 -9.21 -10.32 -30.95
CA VAL A 488 -10.05 -11.41 -31.46
C VAL A 488 -9.57 -12.77 -30.95
N GLN A 489 -8.26 -13.02 -30.98
CA GLN A 489 -7.68 -14.24 -30.41
C GLN A 489 -7.95 -14.38 -28.90
N ALA A 490 -7.89 -13.28 -28.15
CA ALA A 490 -8.24 -13.28 -26.73
C ALA A 490 -9.72 -13.64 -26.49
N LEU A 491 -10.63 -13.15 -27.34
CA LEU A 491 -12.06 -13.53 -27.29
C LEU A 491 -12.27 -15.02 -27.59
N GLU A 492 -11.56 -15.57 -28.58
CA GLU A 492 -11.61 -17.00 -28.89
C GLU A 492 -11.12 -17.85 -27.71
N ARG A 493 -9.94 -17.54 -27.15
CA ARG A 493 -9.42 -18.22 -25.95
C ARG A 493 -10.36 -18.08 -24.74
N THR A 494 -11.02 -16.93 -24.61
CA THR A 494 -12.00 -16.69 -23.54
C THR A 494 -13.22 -17.58 -23.71
N ALA A 495 -13.77 -17.68 -24.93
CA ALA A 495 -14.91 -18.55 -25.23
C ALA A 495 -14.62 -20.02 -24.89
N ASP A 496 -13.43 -20.51 -25.25
CA ASP A 496 -12.99 -21.87 -24.92
C ASP A 496 -12.84 -22.07 -23.40
N ALA A 497 -12.27 -21.07 -22.70
CA ALA A 497 -12.06 -21.12 -21.26
C ALA A 497 -13.38 -21.14 -20.47
N VAL A 498 -14.39 -20.38 -20.88
CA VAL A 498 -15.70 -20.33 -20.19
C VAL A 498 -16.62 -21.49 -20.59
N ALA A 499 -16.39 -22.14 -21.73
CA ALA A 499 -17.08 -23.37 -22.11
C ALA A 499 -16.63 -24.60 -21.28
N THR A 500 -15.53 -24.48 -20.53
CA THR A 500 -14.92 -25.61 -19.80
C THR A 500 -15.04 -25.43 -18.28
N PRO A 501 -15.60 -26.41 -17.53
CA PRO A 501 -15.63 -26.38 -16.07
C PRO A 501 -14.22 -26.29 -15.46
N PRO A 502 -14.03 -25.62 -14.31
CA PRO A 502 -15.06 -25.04 -13.45
C PRO A 502 -15.40 -23.56 -13.77
N ARG A 503 -14.89 -23.01 -14.88
CA ARG A 503 -15.00 -21.56 -15.16
C ARG A 503 -16.31 -21.11 -15.81
N THR A 504 -17.19 -22.04 -16.17
CA THR A 504 -18.49 -21.74 -16.77
C THR A 504 -19.32 -20.87 -15.83
N ASP A 505 -19.58 -19.63 -16.24
CA ASP A 505 -20.33 -18.61 -15.50
C ASP A 505 -19.83 -18.30 -14.08
N ALA A 506 -18.54 -18.55 -13.79
CA ALA A 506 -17.94 -18.15 -12.53
C ALA A 506 -17.96 -16.62 -12.36
N THR A 507 -18.46 -16.17 -11.22
CA THR A 507 -18.46 -14.77 -10.81
C THR A 507 -17.04 -14.28 -10.52
N TRP A 508 -16.86 -12.96 -10.49
CA TRP A 508 -15.56 -12.37 -10.16
C TRP A 508 -15.05 -12.82 -8.78
N GLY A 509 -15.89 -12.75 -7.75
CA GLY A 509 -15.54 -13.06 -6.36
C GLY A 509 -15.25 -14.54 -6.10
N GLU A 510 -15.73 -15.46 -6.93
CA GLU A 510 -15.34 -16.89 -6.84
C GLU A 510 -13.85 -17.10 -7.18
N ARG A 511 -13.24 -16.18 -7.94
CA ARG A 511 -11.82 -16.22 -8.32
C ARG A 511 -11.00 -15.12 -7.67
N HIS A 512 -11.63 -14.04 -7.22
CA HIS A 512 -11.00 -12.88 -6.60
C HIS A 512 -11.21 -12.86 -5.09
N HIS A 513 -10.21 -13.38 -4.39
CA HIS A 513 -10.13 -13.40 -2.94
C HIS A 513 -8.70 -13.08 -2.50
N ALA A 514 -8.52 -12.57 -1.27
CA ALA A 514 -7.20 -12.26 -0.75
C ALA A 514 -6.50 -13.54 -0.25
N PRO A 515 -5.29 -13.86 -0.72
CA PRO A 515 -4.56 -15.03 -0.28
C PRO A 515 -3.87 -14.85 1.07
N PHE A 516 -3.75 -13.61 1.56
CA PHE A 516 -3.06 -13.23 2.80
C PHE A 516 -1.68 -13.88 2.97
N VAL A 517 -0.65 -13.24 2.41
CA VAL A 517 0.72 -13.74 2.38
C VAL A 517 1.27 -13.92 3.81
N ARG A 518 1.94 -15.04 4.07
CA ARG A 518 2.59 -15.38 5.35
C ARG A 518 4.01 -15.89 5.13
N VAL A 519 4.85 -15.77 6.16
CA VAL A 519 6.20 -16.35 6.18
C VAL A 519 6.17 -17.86 6.37
N VAL A 520 5.30 -18.37 7.25
CA VAL A 520 5.08 -19.81 7.45
C VAL A 520 3.80 -20.20 6.70
N PRO A 521 3.90 -20.94 5.58
CA PRO A 521 2.73 -21.37 4.81
C PRO A 521 1.91 -22.42 5.58
N ASP A 522 0.58 -22.43 5.39
CA ASP A 522 -0.45 -23.36 5.91
C ASP A 522 -1.50 -22.78 6.89
N LEU A 523 -1.47 -21.48 7.20
CA LEU A 523 -2.44 -20.82 8.10
C LEU A 523 -3.04 -19.51 7.53
N ALA A 524 -3.18 -19.40 6.20
CA ALA A 524 -3.82 -18.22 5.61
C ALA A 524 -5.33 -18.22 5.93
N PRO A 525 -5.89 -17.13 6.50
CA PRO A 525 -7.32 -17.06 6.76
C PRO A 525 -8.11 -17.02 5.46
N PRO A 526 -9.32 -17.63 5.41
CA PRO A 526 -10.18 -17.53 4.24
C PRO A 526 -10.64 -16.08 4.07
N SER A 527 -10.49 -15.54 2.87
CA SER A 527 -10.89 -14.17 2.56
C SER A 527 -12.34 -14.01 2.07
N GLY A 528 -12.96 -15.09 1.58
CA GLY A 528 -14.22 -14.99 0.85
C GLY A 528 -14.16 -14.12 -0.42
N PRO A 529 -15.30 -13.93 -1.10
CA PRO A 529 -15.36 -13.18 -2.35
C PRO A 529 -15.20 -11.67 -2.11
N ILE A 530 -14.37 -11.04 -2.93
CA ILE A 530 -14.11 -9.60 -2.94
C ILE A 530 -14.44 -9.02 -4.32
N GLY A 531 -14.95 -7.79 -4.36
CA GLY A 531 -15.13 -7.00 -5.59
C GLY A 531 -14.06 -5.93 -5.70
N GLY A 532 -14.00 -5.24 -6.84
CA GLY A 532 -13.00 -4.24 -7.15
C GLY A 532 -11.91 -4.75 -8.10
N ASP A 533 -10.99 -3.86 -8.45
CA ASP A 533 -9.83 -4.08 -9.31
C ASP A 533 -8.80 -2.96 -9.04
N GLY A 534 -7.60 -3.04 -9.59
CA GLY A 534 -6.56 -2.03 -9.35
C GLY A 534 -6.90 -0.62 -9.85
N ASP A 535 -7.81 -0.49 -10.82
CA ASP A 535 -8.30 0.79 -11.36
C ASP A 535 -9.67 1.21 -10.77
N CYS A 536 -10.25 0.43 -9.85
CA CYS A 536 -11.43 0.82 -9.08
C CYS A 536 -11.04 1.62 -7.84
N VAL A 537 -11.97 2.39 -7.26
CA VAL A 537 -11.74 3.04 -5.95
C VAL A 537 -11.46 1.97 -4.88
N LEU A 538 -12.27 0.90 -4.89
CA LEU A 538 -12.00 -0.34 -4.16
C LEU A 538 -10.82 -1.09 -4.81
N ALA A 539 -9.60 -0.62 -4.53
CA ALA A 539 -8.38 -0.94 -5.27
C ALA A 539 -7.80 -2.35 -5.02
N THR A 540 -8.65 -3.39 -5.05
CA THR A 540 -8.31 -4.80 -4.87
C THR A 540 -7.73 -5.35 -6.17
N ALA A 541 -6.42 -5.23 -6.34
CA ALA A 541 -5.75 -5.56 -7.58
C ALA A 541 -5.48 -7.06 -7.73
N ALA A 542 -5.86 -7.60 -8.89
CA ALA A 542 -5.40 -8.87 -9.39
C ALA A 542 -4.08 -8.72 -10.17
N ALA A 543 -3.53 -9.81 -10.70
CA ALA A 543 -2.39 -9.81 -11.62
C ALA A 543 -2.83 -10.37 -12.98
N PRO A 544 -3.44 -9.55 -13.87
CA PRO A 544 -3.95 -10.02 -15.15
C PRO A 544 -2.91 -10.84 -15.93
N GLY A 545 -3.32 -11.98 -16.46
CA GLY A 545 -2.43 -12.93 -17.15
C GLY A 545 -1.73 -13.94 -16.24
N LEU A 546 -1.63 -13.68 -14.93
CA LEU A 546 -1.02 -14.60 -13.95
C LEU A 546 -2.04 -15.18 -12.96
N SER A 547 -2.83 -14.32 -12.32
CA SER A 547 -3.72 -14.72 -11.24
C SER A 547 -4.88 -13.74 -11.06
N ASP A 548 -6.06 -14.28 -10.76
CA ASP A 548 -7.25 -13.50 -10.39
C ASP A 548 -7.26 -13.16 -8.89
N LEU A 549 -6.32 -13.67 -8.08
CA LEU A 549 -6.28 -13.41 -6.64
C LEU A 549 -5.99 -11.94 -6.33
N CYS A 550 -6.62 -11.42 -5.27
CA CYS A 550 -6.38 -10.06 -4.75
C CYS A 550 -5.03 -10.03 -4.01
N TRP A 551 -3.93 -9.92 -4.75
CA TRP A 551 -2.59 -9.88 -4.14
C TRP A 551 -2.30 -8.54 -3.46
N ARG A 552 -2.97 -7.45 -3.87
CA ARG A 552 -2.84 -6.11 -3.31
C ARG A 552 -4.21 -5.47 -3.07
N GLY A 553 -4.41 -4.79 -1.95
CA GLY A 553 -5.66 -4.07 -1.66
C GLY A 553 -5.55 -3.16 -0.43
N PRO A 554 -6.66 -2.57 0.03
CA PRO A 554 -6.71 -1.74 1.23
C PRO A 554 -6.20 -2.48 2.48
N THR A 555 -5.04 -2.11 3.01
CA THR A 555 -4.50 -2.66 4.27
C THR A 555 -5.06 -1.98 5.51
N ALA A 556 -5.81 -0.90 5.32
CA ALA A 556 -6.73 -0.30 6.26
C ALA A 556 -7.74 0.55 5.47
N ARG A 557 -8.88 0.86 6.08
CA ARG A 557 -9.74 1.96 5.67
C ARG A 557 -10.05 2.81 6.88
N LEU A 558 -10.13 4.12 6.70
CA LEU A 558 -10.44 5.04 7.78
C LEU A 558 -11.21 6.25 7.28
N VAL A 559 -11.95 6.84 8.21
CA VAL A 559 -12.55 8.17 8.11
C VAL A 559 -12.30 8.89 9.43
N TRP A 560 -11.58 10.01 9.39
CA TRP A 560 -11.36 10.90 10.51
C TRP A 560 -12.24 12.12 10.41
N SER A 561 -13.13 12.27 11.38
CA SER A 561 -13.87 13.50 11.58
C SER A 561 -13.30 14.25 12.77
N LEU A 562 -13.18 15.58 12.70
CA LEU A 562 -12.67 16.34 13.84
C LEU A 562 -13.74 16.58 14.92
N ASP A 563 -15.01 16.74 14.53
CA ASP A 563 -16.12 17.00 15.45
C ASP A 563 -17.26 15.95 15.37
N GLY A 564 -17.04 14.86 14.61
CA GLY A 564 -17.98 13.76 14.45
C GLY A 564 -17.35 12.39 14.72
N PRO A 565 -18.06 11.29 14.41
CA PRO A 565 -17.53 9.94 14.60
C PRO A 565 -16.37 9.71 13.63
N SER A 566 -15.25 9.24 14.17
CA SER A 566 -14.17 8.64 13.36
C SER A 566 -14.36 7.14 13.36
N ALA A 567 -13.98 6.48 12.28
CA ALA A 567 -14.08 5.03 12.16
C ALA A 567 -12.94 4.47 11.30
N TRP A 568 -12.64 3.19 11.48
CA TRP A 568 -11.59 2.49 10.76
C TRP A 568 -11.86 0.99 10.64
N VAL A 569 -11.12 0.29 9.80
CA VAL A 569 -11.12 -1.18 9.78
C VAL A 569 -9.82 -1.68 9.15
N VAL A 570 -9.31 -2.82 9.61
CA VAL A 570 -8.19 -3.53 8.98
C VAL A 570 -8.65 -4.87 8.39
N PRO A 571 -7.92 -5.46 7.41
CA PRO A 571 -8.36 -6.68 6.72
C PRO A 571 -8.61 -7.90 7.60
N LEU A 572 -7.97 -7.96 8.77
CA LEU A 572 -7.99 -9.14 9.63
C LEU A 572 -8.42 -8.76 11.05
N GLY A 573 -7.49 -8.34 11.90
CA GLY A 573 -7.77 -7.88 13.26
C GLY A 573 -6.50 -7.43 13.97
N ALA A 574 -6.60 -7.17 15.27
CA ALA A 574 -5.51 -6.63 16.08
C ALA A 574 -4.40 -7.67 16.37
N ASP A 575 -4.76 -8.96 16.51
CA ASP A 575 -3.82 -10.01 16.90
C ASP A 575 -3.02 -10.60 15.71
N GLY A 576 -1.76 -10.93 15.98
CA GLY A 576 -0.87 -11.65 15.07
C GLY A 576 -1.12 -13.16 15.02
N PRO A 577 -1.20 -13.86 16.17
CA PRO A 577 -1.40 -15.30 16.20
C PRO A 577 -2.74 -15.71 15.57
N HIS A 578 -2.70 -16.61 14.60
CA HIS A 578 -3.88 -17.01 13.80
C HIS A 578 -5.08 -17.51 14.62
N HIS A 579 -4.83 -18.12 15.79
CA HIS A 579 -5.88 -18.71 16.64
C HIS A 579 -6.39 -17.75 17.71
N ALA A 580 -5.85 -16.52 17.79
CA ALA A 580 -6.27 -15.55 18.77
C ALA A 580 -7.68 -15.00 18.44
N PRO A 581 -8.46 -14.58 19.46
CA PRO A 581 -9.82 -14.09 19.26
C PRO A 581 -9.92 -12.94 18.25
N HIS A 582 -8.92 -12.04 18.24
CA HIS A 582 -8.90 -10.85 17.38
C HIS A 582 -7.97 -11.01 16.18
N ALA A 583 -7.71 -12.25 15.74
CA ALA A 583 -6.89 -12.49 14.57
C ALA A 583 -7.63 -12.09 13.28
N HIS A 584 -8.95 -12.31 13.21
CA HIS A 584 -9.76 -12.22 11.99
C HIS A 584 -11.15 -11.60 12.21
N ASP A 585 -11.39 -11.01 13.39
CA ASP A 585 -12.71 -10.54 13.83
C ASP A 585 -13.19 -9.25 13.11
N GLN A 586 -12.32 -8.55 12.39
CA GLN A 586 -12.68 -7.40 11.55
C GLN A 586 -12.85 -7.77 10.06
N HIS A 587 -12.53 -9.01 9.68
CA HIS A 587 -12.41 -9.38 8.26
C HIS A 587 -13.71 -9.17 7.47
N GLU A 588 -14.86 -9.54 8.05
CA GLU A 588 -16.15 -9.38 7.39
C GLU A 588 -16.54 -7.90 7.25
N SER A 589 -16.32 -7.08 8.28
CA SER A 589 -16.53 -5.63 8.22
C SER A 589 -15.63 -5.00 7.16
N TRP A 590 -14.35 -5.39 7.08
CA TRP A 590 -13.45 -4.94 6.01
C TRP A 590 -13.91 -5.38 4.62
N ARG A 591 -14.42 -6.61 4.47
CA ARG A 591 -14.88 -7.14 3.18
C ARG A 591 -16.14 -6.43 2.68
N THR A 592 -17.01 -6.02 3.60
CA THR A 592 -18.29 -5.36 3.30
C THR A 592 -18.22 -3.83 3.34
N GLY A 593 -17.11 -3.26 3.82
CA GLY A 593 -16.90 -1.82 3.93
C GLY A 593 -17.49 -1.18 5.18
N GLU A 594 -17.92 -1.99 6.15
CA GLU A 594 -18.36 -1.51 7.45
C GLU A 594 -17.14 -1.08 8.28
N LEU A 595 -17.10 0.19 8.69
CA LEU A 595 -16.03 0.70 9.53
C LEU A 595 -16.40 0.58 11.02
N ILE A 596 -15.42 0.23 11.83
CA ILE A 596 -15.52 0.14 13.28
C ILE A 596 -15.35 1.55 13.88
N PRO A 597 -16.32 2.06 14.65
CA PRO A 597 -16.20 3.35 15.32
C PRO A 597 -15.01 3.42 16.25
N ILE A 598 -14.33 4.57 16.28
CA ILE A 598 -13.25 4.85 17.23
C ILE A 598 -13.89 5.48 18.47
N GLU A 599 -13.82 4.78 19.60
CA GLU A 599 -14.31 5.31 20.88
C GLU A 599 -13.42 6.47 21.36
N ARG A 600 -13.98 7.68 21.39
CA ARG A 600 -13.40 8.79 22.15
C ARG A 600 -13.82 8.61 23.60
N THR A 601 -12.89 8.26 24.50
CA THR A 601 -13.20 8.39 25.93
C THR A 601 -13.27 9.87 26.26
N THR A 602 -14.46 10.30 26.69
CA THR A 602 -14.78 11.65 27.17
C THR A 602 -13.99 12.05 28.39
#